data_AF-U9TLH3-F1
#
_entry.id   AF-U9TLH3-F1
#
_cell.length_a   1.000
_cell.length_b   1.000
_cell.length_c   1.000
_cell.angle_alpha   90.00
_cell.angle_beta   90.00
_cell.angle_gamma   90.00
#
_symmetry.space_group_name_H-M   'P 1'
#
loop_
_entity.id
_entity.type
_entity.pdbx_description
1 polymer ?
#
loop_
_entity_poly.entity_id
_entity_poly.type
_entity_poly.pdbx_seq_one_letter_code
_entity_poly.pdbx_strand_id
1 'polypeptide(L)' 'MNINLESKTFTFHIHLPEGIEKIGQPIILGNVEELGFWETPIVKLLQPFPKNPTHWQSEPI' A
#
# COMPACT_ATOMS: atom_id res chain seq x y z
N MET A 1 -6.80 -30.82 -12.44
CA MET A 1 -7.29 -29.51 -12.92
C MET A 1 -6.13 -28.54 -12.76
N ASN A 2 -5.43 -28.20 -13.85
CA ASN A 2 -4.30 -27.28 -13.77
C ASN A 2 -4.86 -25.85 -13.75
N ILE A 3 -4.88 -25.26 -12.57
CA ILE A 3 -5.23 -23.85 -12.42
C ILE A 3 -3.97 -23.07 -12.81
N ASN A 4 -3.98 -22.44 -13.98
CA ASN A 4 -2.98 -21.44 -14.32
C ASN A 4 -3.28 -20.22 -13.45
N LEU A 5 -2.57 -20.09 -12.33
CA LEU A 5 -2.72 -18.95 -11.43
C LEU A 5 -1.92 -17.80 -12.05
N GLU A 6 -2.56 -17.01 -12.90
CA GLU A 6 -1.99 -15.73 -13.30
C GLU A 6 -1.78 -14.89 -12.05
N SER A 7 -0.51 -14.63 -11.70
CA SER A 7 -0.14 -13.72 -10.63
C SER A 7 -0.64 -12.33 -11.01
N LYS A 8 -1.62 -11.82 -10.27
CA LYS A 8 -2.08 -10.44 -10.41
C LYS A 8 -1.30 -9.57 -9.44
N THR A 9 -0.76 -8.48 -9.95
CA THR A 9 -0.05 -7.48 -9.15
C THR A 9 -0.97 -6.29 -8.91
N PHE A 10 -0.99 -5.81 -7.66
CA PHE A 10 -1.80 -4.67 -7.24
C PHE A 10 -0.92 -3.55 -6.70
N THR A 11 -1.25 -2.30 -7.05
CA THR A 11 -0.66 -1.10 -6.45
C THR A 11 -1.78 -0.27 -5.84
N PHE A 12 -1.64 0.07 -4.56
CA PHE A 12 -2.60 0.90 -3.86
C PHE A 12 -2.18 2.37 -3.96
N HIS A 13 -3.12 3.26 -4.23
CA HIS A 13 -2.90 4.71 -4.29
C HIS A 13 -3.89 5.43 -3.38
N ILE A 14 -3.42 6.47 -2.68
CA ILE A 14 -4.27 7.34 -1.85
C ILE A 14 -3.74 8.77 -1.87
N HIS A 15 -4.65 9.73 -1.74
CA HIS A 15 -4.31 11.11 -1.44
C HIS A 15 -4.52 11.41 0.04
N LEU A 16 -3.49 11.94 0.69
CA LEU A 16 -3.51 12.37 2.08
C LEU A 16 -3.04 13.82 2.18
N PRO A 17 -3.42 14.56 3.24
CA PRO A 17 -2.90 15.90 3.46
C PRO A 17 -1.37 15.91 3.51
N GLU A 18 -0.78 17.00 2.99
CA GLU A 18 0.65 17.22 3.11
C GLU A 18 1.07 17.29 4.59
N GLY A 19 2.19 16.64 4.94
CA GLY A 19 2.67 16.60 6.31
C GLY A 19 2.12 15.44 7.15
N ILE A 20 1.31 14.54 6.59
CA ILE A 20 0.77 13.37 7.32
C ILE A 20 1.87 12.50 7.92
N GLU A 21 3.05 12.44 7.28
CA GLU A 21 4.22 11.72 7.75
C GLU A 21 4.75 12.20 9.10
N LYS A 22 4.42 13.44 9.49
CA LYS A 22 4.73 14.00 10.81
C LYS A 22 3.83 13.43 11.92
N ILE A 23 2.67 12.89 11.55
CA ILE A 23 1.72 12.24 12.45
C ILE A 23 1.97 10.73 12.46
N GLY A 24 2.25 10.14 11.30
CA GLY A 24 2.59 8.74 11.17
C GLY A 24 2.73 8.28 9.72
N GLN A 25 3.21 7.05 9.56
CA GLN A 25 3.41 6.41 8.26
C GLN A 25 2.11 5.71 7.82
N PRO A 26 1.51 6.09 6.67
CA PRO A 26 0.35 5.38 6.14
C PRO A 26 0.67 3.92 5.77
N ILE A 27 -0.28 3.03 6.07
CA ILE A 27 -0.21 1.57 5.84
C ILE A 27 -1.50 1.05 5.20
N ILE A 28 -1.43 -0.13 4.57
CA ILE A 28 -2.60 -0.89 4.12
C ILE A 28 -2.70 -2.17 4.97
N LEU A 29 -3.91 -2.47 5.42
CA LEU A 29 -4.27 -3.70 6.10
C LEU A 29 -5.51 -4.30 5.43
N GLY A 30 -5.60 -5.63 5.46
CA GLY A 30 -6.70 -6.36 4.85
C GLY A 30 -6.81 -7.79 5.37
N ASN A 31 -7.80 -8.52 4.89
CA ASN A 31 -8.15 -9.86 5.36
C ASN A 31 -7.32 -11.00 4.76
N VAL A 32 -6.33 -10.68 3.93
CA VAL A 32 -5.46 -11.66 3.26
C VAL A 32 -4.05 -11.59 3.81
N GLU A 33 -3.25 -12.61 3.56
CA GLU A 33 -1.88 -12.74 4.08
C GLU A 33 -1.00 -11.59 3.63
N GLU A 34 -1.09 -11.21 2.35
CA GLU A 34 -0.30 -10.14 1.75
C GLU A 34 -0.63 -8.77 2.35
N LEU A 35 -1.81 -8.63 2.96
CA LEU A 35 -2.27 -7.44 3.68
C LEU A 35 -2.31 -7.64 5.20
N GLY A 36 -1.72 -8.72 5.70
CA GLY A 36 -1.42 -8.95 7.12
C GLY A 36 -2.59 -9.31 8.02
N PHE A 37 -3.70 -9.85 7.47
CA PHE A 37 -4.85 -10.32 8.24
C PHE A 37 -5.40 -9.33 9.27
N TRP A 38 -5.39 -8.03 8.97
CA TRP A 38 -5.76 -6.93 9.88
C TRP A 38 -4.88 -6.78 11.14
N GLU A 39 -3.80 -7.53 11.26
CA GLU A 39 -2.96 -7.56 12.46
C GLU A 39 -1.57 -6.99 12.20
N THR A 40 -0.92 -7.41 11.11
CA THR A 40 0.48 -7.06 10.83
C THR A 40 0.58 -6.05 9.69
N PRO A 41 1.17 -4.87 9.90
CA PRO A 41 1.28 -3.83 8.87
C PRO A 41 2.42 -4.15 7.88
N ILE A 42 2.18 -5.10 6.98
CA ILE A 42 3.13 -5.56 5.97
C ILE A 42 3.33 -4.50 4.89
N VAL A 43 2.24 -3.83 4.49
CA VAL A 43 2.22 -2.89 3.37
C VAL A 43 2.32 -1.46 3.85
N LYS A 44 3.42 -0.79 3.50
CA LYS A 44 3.62 0.65 3.74
C LYS A 44 3.44 1.43 2.45
N LEU A 45 2.91 2.64 2.56
CA LEU A 45 2.80 3.56 1.42
C LEU A 45 4.00 4.51 1.38
N LEU A 46 4.47 4.84 0.20
CA LEU A 46 5.60 5.75 -0.04
C LEU A 46 5.11 6.97 -0.83
N GLN A 47 5.86 8.07 -0.77
CA GLN A 47 5.67 9.24 -1.64
C GLN A 47 6.66 9.16 -2.81
N PRO A 48 6.28 8.55 -3.95
CA PRO A 48 7.18 8.38 -5.09
C PRO A 48 7.48 9.70 -5.82
N PHE A 49 6.64 10.72 -5.63
CA PHE A 49 6.70 11.97 -6.36
C PHE A 49 6.93 13.15 -5.42
N PRO A 50 8.18 13.63 -5.26
CA PRO A 50 8.49 14.76 -4.38
C PRO A 50 7.71 16.05 -4.71
N LYS A 51 7.29 16.21 -5.98
CA LYS A 51 6.49 17.37 -6.43
C LYS A 51 4.99 17.23 -6.14
N ASN A 52 4.54 16.07 -5.66
CA ASN A 52 3.15 15.82 -5.29
C ASN A 52 3.10 15.16 -3.89
N PRO A 53 3.28 15.94 -2.81
CA PRO A 53 3.39 15.41 -1.45
C PRO A 53 2.07 14.81 -0.94
N THR A 54 0.96 15.03 -1.63
CA THR A 54 -0.32 14.44 -1.24
C THR A 54 -0.48 13.00 -1.72
N HIS A 55 0.30 12.56 -2.71
CA HIS A 55 0.14 11.25 -3.33
C HIS A 55 1.02 10.20 -2.66
N TRP A 56 0.39 9.12 -2.24
CA TRP A 56 1.02 7.98 -1.59
C TRP A 56 0.69 6.70 -2.38
N GLN A 57 1.67 5.79 -2.49
CA GLN A 57 1.49 4.51 -3.16
C GLN A 57 2.21 3.35 -2.48
N SER A 58 1.68 2.14 -2.57
CA SER A 58 2.42 0.94 -2.14
C SER A 58 3.47 0.54 -3.17
N GLU A 59 4.44 -0.29 -2.77
CA GLU A 59 5.10 -1.15 -3.74
C GLU A 59 4.08 -2.13 -4.36
N PRO A 60 4.33 -2.65 -5.57
CA PRO A 60 3.47 -3.67 -6.16
C PRO A 60 3.45 -4.94 -5.28
N ILE A 61 2.24 -5.48 -5.07
CA ILE A 61 1.97 -6.67 -4.25
C ILE A 61 1.41 -7.77 -5.14
#